data_AF-A0A8S2EPQ3-F1
#
_entry.id   AF-A0A8S2EPQ3-F1
#
_cell.length_a   1.000
_cell.length_b   1.000
_cell.length_c   1.000
_cell.angle_alpha   90.00
_cell.angle_beta   90.00
_cell.angle_gamma   90.00
#
_symmetry.space_group_name_H-M   'P 1'
#
loop_
_entity.id
_entity.type
_entity.pdbx_description
1 polymer ?
#
loop_
_entity_poly.entity_id
_entity_poly.type
_entity_poly.pdbx_seq_one_letter_code
_entity_poly.pdbx_strand_id
1 'polypeptide(L)'
;MNGFLHDQFTKNMPLEIIMQDQEKAEKIKKLIQEFFEIIGNCKIHVPVDQKVEYLSKLKSKCEQWGLDYANVFGIDQITPYIHVFSAHLYEFFDCFDNLNTFSLQGVERLNELLTRDYFVGSNKKGDYFKDMLRKRICQMLMPLTRTQIAHLREAMSLYDRYDADYEVSDEDEILNINDLEPLSDEEGYVVY
;
A
#
# COMPACT_ATOMS: atom_id res chain seq x y z
N MET A 1 -7.86 12.97 4.98
CA MET A 1 -9.28 12.75 4.63
C MET A 1 -9.53 11.25 4.68
N ASN A 2 -10.60 10.76 5.33
CA ASN A 2 -10.86 9.32 5.45
C ASN A 2 -11.15 8.73 4.05
N GLY A 3 -10.47 7.64 3.67
CA GLY A 3 -10.63 6.99 2.35
C GLY A 3 -12.07 6.59 2.03
N PHE A 4 -12.86 6.20 3.03
CA PHE A 4 -14.29 5.90 2.84
C PHE A 4 -15.10 7.13 2.43
N LEU A 5 -14.84 8.28 3.07
CA LEU A 5 -15.53 9.53 2.74
C LEU A 5 -15.06 10.07 1.38
N HIS A 6 -13.79 9.89 1.04
CA HIS A 6 -13.26 10.22 -0.28
C HIS A 6 -13.97 9.41 -1.38
N ASP A 7 -14.11 8.09 -1.21
CA ASP A 7 -14.79 7.23 -2.18
C ASP A 7 -16.27 7.59 -2.35
N GLN A 8 -16.97 7.82 -1.24
CA GLN A 8 -18.39 8.22 -1.26
C GLN A 8 -18.58 9.59 -1.90
N PHE A 9 -17.69 10.54 -1.62
CA PHE A 9 -17.74 11.87 -2.19
C PHE A 9 -17.43 11.88 -3.68
N THR A 10 -16.40 11.15 -4.10
CA THR A 10 -15.96 11.08 -5.50
C THR A 10 -17.02 10.40 -6.39
N LYS A 11 -17.67 9.34 -5.89
CA LYS A 11 -18.74 8.63 -6.62
C LYS A 11 -20.00 9.46 -6.82
N ASN A 12 -20.31 10.33 -5.86
CA ASN A 12 -21.58 11.07 -5.82
C ASN A 12 -21.40 12.57 -6.07
N MET A 13 -20.26 12.98 -6.61
CA MET A 13 -19.99 14.39 -6.85
C MET A 13 -20.98 14.94 -7.89
N PRO A 14 -21.76 15.99 -7.56
CA PRO A 14 -22.76 16.54 -8.47
C PRO A 14 -22.09 17.46 -9.50
N LEU A 15 -21.27 16.88 -10.37
CA LEU A 15 -20.46 17.60 -11.35
C LEU A 15 -21.31 18.46 -12.29
N GLU A 16 -22.55 18.08 -12.59
CA GLU A 16 -23.50 18.85 -13.41
C GLU A 16 -23.86 20.20 -12.78
N ILE A 17 -23.89 20.24 -11.45
CA ILE A 17 -24.26 21.43 -10.69
C ILE A 17 -23.05 22.35 -10.54
N ILE A 18 -21.85 21.75 -10.43
CA ILE A 18 -20.60 22.45 -10.15
C ILE A 18 -19.99 23.02 -11.44
N MET A 19 -20.14 22.30 -12.56
CA MET A 19 -19.49 22.63 -13.83
C MET A 19 -20.47 23.26 -14.81
N GLN A 20 -20.03 24.31 -15.50
CA GLN A 20 -20.81 24.95 -16.57
C GLN A 20 -20.79 24.11 -17.87
N ASP A 21 -19.68 23.41 -18.11
CA ASP A 21 -19.50 22.52 -19.26
C ASP A 21 -20.05 21.12 -18.93
N GLN A 22 -21.27 20.86 -19.40
CA GLN A 22 -21.97 19.60 -19.16
C GLN A 22 -21.34 18.44 -19.94
N GLU A 23 -20.77 18.67 -21.11
CA GLU A 23 -20.10 17.62 -21.89
C GLU A 23 -18.84 17.14 -21.16
N LYS A 24 -18.06 18.07 -20.63
CA LYS A 24 -16.89 17.75 -19.82
C LYS A 24 -17.27 17.06 -18.51
N ALA A 25 -18.35 17.49 -17.85
CA ALA A 25 -18.85 16.86 -16.63
C ALA A 25 -19.17 15.37 -16.83
N GLU A 26 -19.87 15.02 -17.92
CA GLU A 26 -20.20 13.63 -18.27
C GLU A 26 -18.94 12.80 -18.55
N LYS A 27 -17.96 13.35 -19.27
CA LYS A 27 -16.67 12.67 -19.50
C LYS A 27 -15.94 12.39 -18.19
N ILE A 28 -15.92 13.34 -17.25
CA ILE A 28 -15.29 13.16 -15.93
C ILE A 28 -16.03 12.09 -15.13
N LYS A 29 -17.37 12.09 -15.12
CA LYS A 29 -18.14 11.04 -14.46
C LYS A 29 -17.82 9.66 -14.99
N LYS A 30 -17.75 9.52 -16.32
CA LYS A 30 -17.37 8.28 -16.98
C LYS A 30 -15.97 7.83 -16.52
N LEU A 31 -14.99 8.73 -16.52
CA LEU A 31 -13.63 8.43 -16.04
C LEU A 31 -13.62 7.95 -14.58
N ILE A 32 -14.39 8.58 -13.69
CA ILE A 32 -14.50 8.17 -12.28
C ILE A 32 -15.11 6.77 -12.18
N GLN A 33 -16.16 6.48 -12.94
CA GLN A 33 -16.80 5.17 -12.94
C GLN A 33 -15.84 4.08 -13.40
N GLU A 34 -15.15 4.30 -14.52
CA GLU A 34 -14.16 3.37 -15.09
C GLU A 34 -12.99 3.15 -14.13
N PHE A 35 -12.53 4.22 -13.45
CA PHE A 35 -11.50 4.10 -12.42
C PHE A 35 -11.90 3.11 -11.33
N PHE A 36 -13.11 3.23 -10.78
CA PHE A 36 -13.58 2.31 -9.74
C PHE A 36 -13.80 0.89 -10.27
N GLU A 37 -14.20 0.74 -11.53
CA GLU A 37 -14.31 -0.57 -12.17
C GLU A 37 -12.95 -1.27 -12.28
N ILE A 38 -11.94 -0.57 -12.78
CA ILE A 38 -10.56 -1.08 -12.92
C ILE A 38 -9.98 -1.44 -11.55
N ILE A 39 -10.14 -0.58 -10.54
CA ILE A 39 -9.71 -0.90 -9.17
C ILE A 39 -10.45 -2.11 -8.62
N GLY A 40 -11.76 -2.24 -8.87
CA GLY A 40 -12.54 -3.41 -8.47
C GLY A 40 -12.04 -4.70 -9.11
N ASN A 41 -11.68 -4.63 -10.38
CA ASN A 41 -11.08 -5.73 -11.13
C ASN A 41 -9.73 -6.16 -10.52
N CYS A 42 -8.92 -5.25 -10.01
CA CYS A 42 -7.63 -5.61 -9.38
C CYS A 42 -7.74 -6.28 -7.99
N LYS A 43 -8.96 -6.55 -7.51
CA LYS A 43 -9.25 -7.16 -6.20
C LYS A 43 -9.80 -8.58 -6.28
N ILE A 44 -10.10 -9.08 -7.47
CA ILE A 44 -10.66 -10.42 -7.67
C ILE A 44 -9.55 -11.44 -7.87
N HIS A 45 -9.80 -12.67 -7.40
CA HIS A 45 -8.95 -13.80 -7.74
C HIS A 45 -9.32 -14.28 -9.15
N VAL A 46 -8.32 -14.38 -10.03
CA VAL A 46 -8.50 -14.82 -11.42
C VAL A 46 -7.93 -16.23 -11.58
N PRO A 47 -8.72 -17.20 -12.08
CA PRO A 47 -8.23 -18.54 -12.37
C PRO A 47 -7.06 -18.53 -13.37
N VAL A 48 -6.09 -19.42 -13.18
CA VAL A 48 -4.85 -19.48 -13.98
C VAL A 48 -5.14 -19.63 -15.48
N ASP A 49 -6.15 -20.42 -15.84
CA ASP A 49 -6.60 -20.66 -17.22
C ASP A 49 -7.16 -19.40 -17.91
N GLN A 50 -7.59 -18.40 -17.13
CA GLN A 50 -8.18 -17.15 -17.61
C GLN A 50 -7.24 -15.95 -17.46
N LYS A 51 -6.10 -16.12 -16.76
CA LYS A 51 -5.21 -15.01 -16.37
C LYS A 51 -4.67 -14.23 -17.57
N VAL A 52 -4.26 -14.92 -18.64
CA VAL A 52 -3.69 -14.27 -19.85
C VAL A 52 -4.72 -13.37 -20.53
N GLU A 53 -5.92 -13.87 -20.79
CA GLU A 53 -6.99 -13.09 -21.43
C GLU A 53 -7.41 -11.92 -20.53
N TYR A 54 -7.50 -12.17 -19.23
CA TYR A 54 -7.84 -11.16 -18.24
C TYR A 54 -6.83 -10.01 -18.21
N LEU A 55 -5.53 -10.32 -18.14
CA LEU A 55 -4.46 -9.32 -18.15
C LEU A 55 -4.46 -8.50 -19.43
N SER A 56 -4.68 -9.13 -20.59
CA SER A 56 -4.80 -8.41 -21.86
C SER A 56 -5.96 -7.41 -21.83
N LYS A 57 -7.12 -7.79 -21.29
CA LYS A 57 -8.27 -6.89 -21.16
C LYS A 57 -8.01 -5.77 -20.16
N LEU A 58 -7.39 -6.08 -19.03
CA LEU A 58 -7.05 -5.11 -17.99
C LEU A 58 -6.07 -4.06 -18.53
N LYS A 59 -5.02 -4.50 -19.25
CA LYS A 59 -4.05 -3.62 -19.91
C LYS A 59 -4.76 -2.62 -20.83
N SER A 60 -5.56 -3.12 -21.77
CA SER A 60 -6.26 -2.27 -22.72
C SER A 60 -7.22 -1.28 -22.04
N LYS A 61 -7.89 -1.68 -20.95
CA LYS A 61 -8.71 -0.76 -20.15
C LYS A 61 -7.89 0.35 -19.47
N CYS A 62 -6.74 0.01 -18.88
CA CYS A 62 -5.88 0.98 -18.21
C CYS A 62 -5.30 1.99 -19.20
N GLU A 63 -4.81 1.52 -20.34
CA GLU A 63 -4.24 2.38 -21.39
C GLU A 63 -5.31 3.31 -21.98
N GLN A 64 -6.49 2.78 -22.31
CA GLN A 64 -7.59 3.58 -22.83
C GLN A 64 -8.06 4.63 -21.80
N TRP A 65 -8.16 4.25 -20.53
CA TRP A 65 -8.51 5.19 -19.47
C TRP A 65 -7.48 6.32 -19.34
N GLY A 66 -6.18 6.02 -19.45
CA GLY A 66 -5.12 7.02 -19.44
C GLY A 66 -5.23 8.01 -20.60
N LEU A 67 -5.55 7.52 -21.81
CA LEU A 67 -5.80 8.37 -22.97
C LEU A 67 -7.03 9.25 -22.77
N ASP A 68 -8.13 8.69 -22.30
CA ASP A 68 -9.37 9.43 -22.02
C ASP A 68 -9.12 10.51 -20.94
N TYR A 69 -8.33 10.19 -19.91
CA TYR A 69 -7.92 11.15 -18.88
C TYR A 69 -7.13 12.31 -19.48
N ALA A 70 -6.10 12.01 -20.28
CA ALA A 70 -5.28 13.03 -20.94
C ALA A 70 -6.09 13.91 -21.89
N ASN A 71 -7.10 13.34 -22.57
CA ASN A 71 -8.01 14.10 -23.44
C ASN A 71 -8.93 15.07 -22.66
N VAL A 72 -9.32 14.72 -21.43
CA VAL A 72 -10.23 15.54 -20.60
C VAL A 72 -9.48 16.62 -19.82
N PHE A 73 -8.32 16.29 -19.27
CA PHE A 73 -7.58 17.14 -18.34
C PHE A 73 -6.31 17.75 -18.93
N GLY A 74 -5.74 17.17 -19.99
CA GLY A 74 -4.44 17.54 -20.54
C GLY A 74 -3.32 16.62 -20.08
N ILE A 75 -2.30 16.47 -20.93
CA ILE A 75 -1.12 15.63 -20.65
C ILE A 75 -0.29 16.19 -19.48
N ASP A 76 -0.30 17.51 -19.30
CA ASP A 76 0.36 18.23 -18.22
C ASP A 76 -0.23 17.92 -16.82
N GLN A 77 -1.42 17.33 -16.77
CA GLN A 77 -2.10 16.95 -15.53
C GLN A 77 -1.85 15.48 -15.14
N ILE A 78 -1.02 14.74 -15.88
CA ILE A 78 -0.69 13.36 -15.56
C ILE A 78 0.27 13.34 -14.37
N THR A 79 -0.27 12.99 -13.19
CA THR A 79 0.53 12.74 -12.00
C THR A 79 1.17 11.34 -12.03
N PRO A 80 2.20 11.06 -11.20
CA PRO A 80 2.78 9.72 -11.11
C PRO A 80 1.75 8.63 -10.80
N TYR A 81 0.73 8.92 -9.97
CA TYR A 81 -0.34 7.96 -9.68
C TYR A 81 -1.21 7.65 -10.90
N ILE A 82 -1.52 8.66 -11.72
CA ILE A 82 -2.27 8.49 -12.97
C ILE A 82 -1.45 7.68 -13.97
N HIS A 83 -0.17 7.99 -14.10
CA HIS A 83 0.74 7.25 -14.96
C HIS A 83 0.81 5.77 -14.55
N VAL A 84 1.12 5.50 -13.28
CA VAL A 84 1.18 4.13 -12.74
C VAL A 84 -0.14 3.38 -12.94
N PHE A 85 -1.27 4.04 -12.66
CA PHE A 85 -2.58 3.44 -12.85
C PHE A 85 -2.85 3.06 -14.32
N SER A 86 -2.52 3.95 -15.25
CA SER A 86 -2.79 3.73 -16.67
C SER A 86 -1.80 2.78 -17.37
N ALA A 87 -0.54 2.75 -16.92
CA ALA A 87 0.55 2.08 -17.63
C ALA A 87 1.09 0.81 -16.96
N HIS A 88 0.99 0.70 -15.63
CA HIS A 88 1.68 -0.34 -14.84
C HIS A 88 0.76 -1.17 -13.94
N LEU A 89 -0.50 -0.76 -13.78
CA LEU A 89 -1.42 -1.44 -12.85
C LEU A 89 -1.60 -2.93 -13.17
N TYR A 90 -1.68 -3.28 -14.45
CA TYR A 90 -1.83 -4.68 -14.89
C TYR A 90 -0.57 -5.51 -14.64
N GLU A 91 0.63 -4.91 -14.67
CA GLU A 91 1.89 -5.59 -14.37
C GLU A 91 1.95 -5.92 -12.87
N PHE A 92 1.56 -4.96 -12.02
CA PHE A 92 1.44 -5.22 -10.59
C PHE A 92 0.40 -6.29 -10.29
N PHE A 93 -0.74 -6.28 -10.99
CA PHE A 93 -1.73 -7.33 -10.83
C PHE A 93 -1.19 -8.70 -11.25
N ASP A 94 -0.41 -8.77 -12.33
CA ASP A 94 0.21 -10.04 -12.78
C ASP A 94 1.19 -10.58 -11.74
N CYS A 95 2.05 -9.72 -11.18
CA CYS A 95 3.05 -10.11 -10.19
C CYS A 95 2.43 -10.55 -8.85
N PHE A 96 1.33 -9.94 -8.43
CA PHE A 96 0.86 -10.03 -7.05
C PHE A 96 -0.54 -10.64 -6.88
N ASP A 97 -1.27 -10.88 -7.97
CA ASP A 97 -2.65 -11.40 -8.07
C ASP A 97 -3.74 -10.61 -7.33
N ASN A 98 -3.39 -9.80 -6.33
CA ASN A 98 -4.30 -8.99 -5.54
C ASN A 98 -3.56 -7.79 -4.95
N LEU A 99 -3.90 -6.60 -5.42
CA LEU A 99 -3.25 -5.36 -4.97
C LEU A 99 -3.67 -4.91 -3.56
N ASN A 100 -4.76 -5.45 -2.99
CA ASN A 100 -5.16 -5.09 -1.62
C ASN A 100 -4.17 -5.55 -0.56
N THR A 101 -3.35 -6.56 -0.86
CA THR A 101 -2.33 -7.08 0.07
C THR A 101 -1.26 -6.03 0.38
N PHE A 102 -1.06 -5.05 -0.50
CA PHE A 102 -0.09 -3.96 -0.35
C PHE A 102 -0.72 -2.65 0.12
N SER A 103 -2.00 -2.64 0.51
CA SER A 103 -2.62 -1.42 1.01
C SER A 103 -1.99 -1.00 2.36
N LEU A 104 -1.56 0.25 2.45
CA LEU A 104 -1.03 0.81 3.70
C LEU A 104 -2.12 1.09 4.74
N GLN A 105 -3.40 0.86 4.41
CA GLN A 105 -4.53 1.07 5.31
C GLN A 105 -4.37 0.33 6.65
N GLY A 106 -3.78 -0.88 6.63
CA GLY A 106 -3.49 -1.64 7.85
C GLY A 106 -2.46 -0.95 8.74
N VAL A 107 -1.41 -0.38 8.15
CA VAL A 107 -0.35 0.37 8.85
C VAL A 107 -0.90 1.69 9.40
N GLU A 108 -1.68 2.42 8.60
CA GLU A 108 -2.33 3.66 9.03
C GLU A 108 -3.26 3.41 10.23
N ARG A 109 -4.07 2.35 10.16
CA ARG A 109 -4.96 1.97 11.27
C ARG A 109 -4.19 1.56 12.51
N LEU A 110 -3.07 0.86 12.34
CA LEU A 110 -2.18 0.52 13.44
C LEU A 110 -1.62 1.78 14.10
N ASN A 111 -1.17 2.76 13.31
CA ASN A 111 -0.66 4.03 13.82
C ASN A 111 -1.71 4.82 14.61
N GLU A 112 -2.97 4.87 14.15
CA GLU A 112 -4.07 5.48 14.91
C GLU A 112 -4.27 4.79 16.27
N LEU A 113 -4.22 3.45 16.28
CA LEU A 113 -4.39 2.65 17.47
C LEU A 113 -3.22 2.80 18.45
N LEU A 114 -1.98 2.89 17.97
CA LEU A 114 -0.80 3.12 18.78
C LEU A 114 -0.80 4.55 19.34
N THR A 115 -1.15 5.54 18.52
CA THR A 115 -1.29 6.94 18.94
C THR A 115 -2.33 7.10 20.05
N ARG A 116 -3.51 6.49 19.88
CA ARG A 116 -4.55 6.51 20.92
C ARG A 116 -4.05 5.87 22.21
N ASP A 117 -3.43 4.70 22.13
CA ASP A 117 -2.90 4.06 23.32
C ASP A 117 -1.87 4.96 23.98
N TYR A 118 -0.91 5.51 23.22
CA TYR A 118 0.10 6.48 23.66
C TYR A 118 -0.46 7.63 24.48
N PHE A 119 -1.53 8.27 24.02
CA PHE A 119 -2.12 9.41 24.73
C PHE A 119 -3.05 9.04 25.89
N VAL A 120 -3.62 7.83 25.89
CA VAL A 120 -4.47 7.32 26.99
C VAL A 120 -3.65 6.76 28.16
N GLY A 121 -2.39 6.39 27.91
CA GLY A 121 -1.46 5.95 28.92
C GLY A 121 -1.23 6.98 30.03
N SER A 122 -1.76 6.71 31.22
CA SER A 122 -1.67 7.60 32.39
C SER A 122 -0.29 7.63 33.07
N ASN A 123 0.64 6.76 32.64
CA ASN A 123 1.95 6.63 33.27
C ASN A 123 3.08 6.78 32.23
N LYS A 124 3.43 8.02 31.91
CA LYS A 124 4.53 8.35 30.98
C LYS A 124 5.93 8.22 31.62
N LYS A 125 6.01 7.81 32.89
CA LYS A 125 7.26 7.56 33.63
C LYS A 125 7.55 6.06 33.63
N GLY A 126 8.05 5.53 32.52
CA GLY A 126 8.37 4.11 32.33
C GLY A 126 8.68 3.79 30.86
N ASP A 127 9.04 2.54 30.56
CA ASP A 127 9.26 2.06 29.19
C ASP A 127 7.92 1.85 28.46
N TYR A 128 7.27 2.99 28.20
CA TYR A 128 5.91 3.10 27.73
C TYR A 128 5.66 2.36 26.41
N PHE A 129 6.68 2.32 25.56
CA PHE A 129 6.64 1.61 24.29
C PHE A 129 6.49 0.10 24.50
N LYS A 130 7.23 -0.49 25.45
CA LYS A 130 7.08 -1.92 25.80
C LYS A 130 5.70 -2.25 26.32
N ASP A 131 5.13 -1.40 27.18
CA ASP A 131 3.77 -1.62 27.71
C ASP A 131 2.69 -1.52 26.62
N MET A 132 2.84 -0.57 25.70
CA MET A 132 1.96 -0.43 24.53
C MET A 132 2.06 -1.66 23.61
N LEU A 133 3.26 -2.10 23.27
CA LEU A 133 3.49 -3.30 22.46
C LEU A 133 2.92 -4.55 23.14
N ARG A 134 3.19 -4.74 24.43
CA ARG A 134 2.68 -5.87 25.21
C ARG A 134 1.15 -5.91 25.22
N LYS A 135 0.49 -4.76 25.41
CA LYS A 135 -0.97 -4.65 25.36
C LYS A 135 -1.53 -5.07 24.01
N ARG A 136 -0.87 -4.69 22.91
CA ARG A 136 -1.28 -5.05 21.54
C ARG A 136 -1.04 -6.52 21.23
N ILE A 137 0.12 -7.06 21.58
CA ILE A 137 0.42 -8.49 21.47
C ILE A 137 -0.64 -9.30 22.24
N CYS A 138 -0.91 -8.96 23.50
CA CYS A 138 -1.94 -9.65 24.28
C CYS A 138 -3.33 -9.59 23.61
N GLN A 139 -3.72 -8.45 23.03
CA GLN A 139 -5.00 -8.30 22.32
C GLN A 139 -5.06 -9.13 21.03
N MET A 140 -3.96 -9.22 20.27
CA MET A 140 -3.85 -10.09 19.08
C MET A 140 -3.87 -11.57 19.45
N LEU A 141 -3.31 -11.94 20.61
CA LEU A 141 -3.26 -13.31 21.10
C LEU A 141 -4.57 -13.78 21.73
N MET A 142 -5.42 -12.88 22.25
CA MET A 142 -6.69 -13.23 22.90
C MET A 142 -7.68 -14.04 22.03
N PRO A 143 -7.86 -13.77 20.73
CA PRO A 143 -8.73 -14.59 19.86
C PRO A 143 -8.08 -15.89 19.39
N LEU A 144 -6.79 -16.13 19.68
CA LEU A 144 -6.07 -17.31 19.22
C LEU A 144 -6.32 -18.53 20.12
N THR A 145 -6.32 -19.71 19.50
CA THR A 145 -6.38 -20.97 20.23
C THR A 145 -5.08 -21.17 21.05
N ARG A 146 -5.15 -21.99 22.12
CA ARG A 146 -3.96 -22.28 22.96
C ARG A 146 -2.74 -22.73 22.16
N THR A 147 -2.94 -23.47 21.07
CA THR A 147 -1.88 -23.93 20.16
C THR A 147 -1.21 -22.77 19.41
N GLN A 148 -1.99 -21.83 18.91
CA GLN A 148 -1.47 -20.63 18.22
C GLN A 148 -0.75 -19.67 19.18
N ILE A 149 -1.22 -19.57 20.43
CA ILE A 149 -0.53 -18.81 21.49
C ILE A 149 0.83 -19.45 21.82
N ALA A 150 0.94 -20.78 21.81
CA ALA A 150 2.19 -21.48 22.08
C ALA A 150 3.26 -21.20 21.00
N HIS A 151 2.89 -21.30 19.72
CA HIS A 151 3.81 -20.99 18.60
C HIS A 151 4.29 -19.54 18.61
N LEU A 152 3.41 -18.58 18.97
CA LEU A 152 3.80 -17.17 19.06
C LEU A 152 4.71 -16.89 20.25
N ARG A 153 4.51 -17.56 21.40
CA ARG A 153 5.44 -17.46 22.54
C ARG A 153 6.83 -17.99 22.19
N GLU A 154 6.89 -19.06 21.41
CA GLU A 154 8.15 -19.61 20.92
C GLU A 154 8.88 -18.62 19.99
N ALA A 155 8.14 -18.02 19.04
CA ALA A 155 8.67 -16.98 18.15
C ALA A 155 9.16 -15.73 18.91
N MET A 156 8.41 -15.27 19.93
CA MET A 156 8.83 -14.15 20.77
C MET A 156 10.08 -14.49 21.61
N SER A 157 10.17 -15.71 22.14
CA SER A 157 11.36 -16.16 22.85
C SER A 157 12.61 -16.24 21.95
N LEU A 158 12.43 -16.47 20.65
CA LEU A 158 13.53 -16.39 19.69
C LEU A 158 13.95 -14.94 19.44
N TYR A 159 12.98 -14.01 19.37
CA TYR A 159 13.25 -12.58 19.22
C TYR A 159 13.98 -12.01 20.45
N ASP A 160 13.53 -12.33 21.66
CA ASP A 160 14.19 -11.90 22.91
C ASP A 160 15.60 -12.47 23.05
N ARG A 161 15.88 -13.64 22.46
CA ARG A 161 17.24 -14.21 22.37
C ARG A 161 18.09 -13.46 21.35
N TYR A 162 17.50 -13.11 20.20
CA TYR A 162 18.19 -12.36 19.15
C TYR A 162 18.54 -10.93 19.58
N ASP A 163 17.68 -10.29 20.37
CA ASP A 163 17.90 -8.94 20.95
C ASP A 163 18.92 -8.98 22.11
N ALA A 164 19.04 -10.12 22.80
CA ALA A 164 20.06 -10.34 23.84
C ALA A 164 21.46 -10.62 23.28
N ASP A 165 21.55 -11.13 22.05
CA ASP A 165 22.82 -11.37 21.35
C ASP A 165 23.30 -10.13 20.55
N TYR A 166 22.47 -9.08 20.45
CA TYR A 166 22.83 -7.76 19.93
C TYR A 166 23.36 -6.86 21.06
N GLU A 167 24.49 -7.25 21.67
CA GLU A 167 25.34 -6.25 22.32
C GLU A 167 25.89 -5.35 21.21
N VAL A 168 25.35 -4.13 21.09
CA VAL A 168 25.95 -3.08 20.28
C VAL A 168 27.34 -2.82 20.86
N SER A 169 28.36 -3.37 20.20
CA SER A 169 29.73 -2.92 20.36
C SER A 169 29.74 -1.43 19.98
N ASP A 170 30.07 -0.55 20.93
CA ASP A 170 30.20 0.90 20.71
C ASP A 170 31.34 1.26 19.71
N GLU A 171 31.86 0.30 18.95
CA GLU A 171 32.98 0.46 18.01
C GLU A 171 32.70 0.04 16.55
N ASP A 172 31.44 -0.09 16.13
CA ASP A 172 31.15 -0.24 14.70
C ASP A 172 31.16 1.13 14.01
N GLU A 173 32.36 1.48 13.54
CA GLU A 173 32.67 2.50 12.55
C GLU A 173 31.52 2.65 11.54
N ILE A 174 30.94 3.85 11.44
CA ILE A 174 29.98 4.18 10.39
C ILE A 174 30.71 3.97 9.07
N LEU A 175 30.40 2.86 8.37
CA LEU A 175 30.86 2.63 7.01
C LEU A 175 30.42 3.81 6.16
N ASN A 176 31.40 4.66 5.82
CA ASN A 176 31.20 5.77 4.92
C ASN A 176 30.82 5.18 3.56
N ILE A 177 29.62 5.49 3.08
CA ILE A 177 29.07 4.99 1.81
C ILE A 177 30.02 5.25 0.61
N ASN A 178 30.97 6.18 0.76
CA ASN A 178 31.99 6.48 -0.25
C ASN A 178 33.16 5.48 -0.32
N ASP A 179 33.32 4.58 0.65
CA ASP A 179 34.39 3.58 0.69
C ASP A 179 33.94 2.19 0.18
N LEU A 180 32.69 2.08 -0.28
CA LEU A 180 32.22 0.89 -0.99
C LEU A 180 32.71 0.93 -2.44
N GLU A 181 33.70 0.09 -2.76
CA GLU A 181 34.09 -0.13 -4.16
C GLU A 181 32.87 -0.60 -4.97
N PRO A 182 32.67 -0.07 -6.19
CA PRO A 182 31.58 -0.51 -7.04
C PRO A 182 31.76 -2.00 -7.37
N LEU A 183 30.71 -2.78 -7.09
CA LEU A 183 30.59 -4.15 -7.57
C LEU A 183 30.75 -4.13 -9.10
N SER A 184 31.79 -4.78 -9.61
CA SER A 184 31.97 -4.96 -11.04
C SER A 184 30.90 -5.94 -11.53
N ASP A 185 29.95 -5.43 -12.31
CA ASP A 185 28.96 -6.24 -13.00
C ASP A 185 29.65 -7.11 -14.08
N GLU A 186 29.84 -8.40 -13.79
CA GLU A 186 29.79 -9.41 -14.84
C GLU A 186 28.34 -9.55 -15.30
N GLU A 187 27.89 -8.59 -16.10
CA GLU A 187 26.85 -8.66 -17.14
C GLU A 187 26.30 -7.25 -17.37
N GLY A 188 26.98 -6.53 -18.26
CA GLY A 188 26.70 -5.14 -18.55
C GLY A 188 25.30 -4.90 -19.09
N TYR A 189 24.54 -4.05 -18.39
CA TYR A 189 23.49 -3.24 -18.98
C TYR A 189 23.52 -1.84 -18.36
N VAL A 190 23.85 -0.85 -19.19
CA VAL A 190 23.72 0.58 -18.88
C VAL A 190 22.28 1.00 -19.18
N VAL A 191 21.58 1.55 -18.20
CA VAL A 191 20.31 2.27 -18.42
C VAL A 191 20.47 3.69 -17.90
N TYR A 192 20.22 4.65 -18.80
CA TYR A 192 20.22 6.10 -18.55
C TYR A 192 18.98 6.56 -17.78
#